data_AF-A0A7G3UHN9-F1
#
_entry.id   AF-A0A7G3UHN9-F1
#
_cell.length_a   1.000
_cell.length_b   1.000
_cell.length_c   1.000
_cell.angle_alpha   90.00
_cell.angle_beta   90.00
_cell.angle_gamma   90.00
#
_symmetry.space_group_name_H-M   'P 1'
#
loop_
_entity.id
_entity.type
_entity.pdbx_description
1 polymer ?
#
loop_
_entity_poly.entity_id
_entity_poly.type
_entity_poly.pdbx_seq_one_letter_code
_entity_poly.pdbx_strand_id
1 'polypeptide(L)'
;MPASTAPRQAPPQTPSPSPPSAPPPSPAPDPAGPVAPPPPPSRARPDTGTGPSEAEAVPGPEQEGIPGEPPAPRDAPGEVPGTGETESGAEDSAESGTESSTEGGTGRGPGSRGGGSSRGADTRALTQVLFGRLKSLVPGTAEHGRVRGALIEANLPLVRYAAARFRSRNEPMEDVVQVGTIGLINAIDRFDPDRGVQFPTFAMPTVVGEIKRYFRDNVRTVHVPRRLHELWVQVNGATEDLTTAHGRTPTTAEIAERLKIGEDEVLACIEAGRSYHATSLEAAQEGDGLPGLLDRLGYEDPALTGVEHRDLVRHLLVQLPEREQRILMLRYYSNLTQSQISQELGVSQMHVSRLLARSFARLRSANRIEA
;
A
#
# COMPACT_ATOMS: atom_id res chain seq x y z
N MET A 1 87.46 1.39 -6.19
CA MET A 1 87.34 2.51 -7.15
C MET A 1 85.93 2.46 -7.75
N PRO A 2 84.96 3.20 -7.18
CA PRO A 2 83.57 3.24 -7.66
C PRO A 2 83.34 4.43 -8.61
N ALA A 3 82.57 4.23 -9.68
CA ALA A 3 81.96 5.28 -10.51
C ALA A 3 80.45 5.02 -10.43
N SER A 4 79.68 5.76 -9.62
CA SER A 4 79.22 7.15 -9.80
C SER A 4 78.37 7.33 -11.06
N THR A 5 77.11 6.89 -10.97
CA THR A 5 76.04 7.22 -11.91
C THR A 5 75.07 8.16 -11.20
N ALA A 6 75.06 9.42 -11.62
CA ALA A 6 74.20 10.47 -11.09
C ALA A 6 72.76 10.34 -11.61
N PRO A 7 71.72 10.58 -10.79
CA PRO A 7 70.35 10.73 -11.29
C PRO A 7 70.07 12.18 -11.74
N ARG A 8 69.33 12.29 -12.84
CA ARG A 8 68.83 13.54 -13.46
C ARG A 8 67.96 14.34 -12.50
N GLN A 9 68.20 15.66 -12.46
CA GLN A 9 67.39 16.67 -11.77
C GLN A 9 66.00 16.82 -12.43
N ALA A 10 64.96 16.88 -11.58
CA ALA A 10 63.62 17.33 -11.94
C ALA A 10 63.53 18.87 -11.91
N PRO A 11 62.70 19.51 -12.76
CA PRO A 11 62.56 20.97 -12.79
C PRO A 11 61.81 21.52 -11.56
N PRO A 12 62.03 22.80 -11.20
CA PRO A 12 61.43 23.41 -10.01
C PRO A 12 59.92 23.61 -10.17
N GLN A 13 59.14 23.16 -9.18
CA GLN A 13 57.71 23.45 -9.08
C GLN A 13 57.50 24.87 -8.56
N THR A 14 56.74 25.67 -9.31
CA THR A 14 56.21 26.96 -8.87
C THR A 14 55.17 26.77 -7.77
N PRO A 15 55.16 27.57 -6.69
CA PRO A 15 54.11 27.47 -5.66
C PRO A 15 52.77 28.00 -6.21
N SER A 16 51.73 27.17 -6.19
CA SER A 16 50.34 27.60 -6.40
C SER A 16 49.86 28.49 -5.25
N PRO A 17 49.01 29.51 -5.52
CA PRO A 17 48.50 30.43 -4.52
C PRO A 17 47.48 29.76 -3.59
N SER A 18 47.58 30.07 -2.29
CA SER A 18 46.63 29.68 -1.25
C SER A 18 45.20 30.12 -1.58
N PRO A 19 44.17 29.29 -1.32
CA PRO A 19 42.78 29.71 -1.48
C PRO A 19 42.39 30.78 -0.44
N PRO A 20 41.48 31.72 -0.79
CA PRO A 20 41.02 32.75 0.15
C PRO A 20 40.25 32.14 1.32
N SER A 21 40.52 32.68 2.51
CA SER A 21 39.86 32.34 3.77
C SER A 21 38.34 32.48 3.65
N ALA A 22 37.61 31.42 4.03
CA ALA A 22 36.16 31.43 4.09
C ALA A 22 35.64 32.51 5.08
N PRO A 23 34.53 33.21 4.76
CA PRO A 23 33.90 34.14 5.70
C PRO A 23 33.30 33.38 6.90
N PRO A 24 33.17 34.03 8.07
CA PRO A 24 32.60 33.39 9.26
C PRO A 24 31.12 33.02 9.03
N PRO A 25 30.61 31.95 9.67
CA PRO A 25 29.22 31.55 9.53
C PRO A 25 28.28 32.62 10.12
N SER A 26 27.19 32.90 9.39
CA SER A 26 26.08 33.73 9.87
C SER A 26 25.48 33.17 11.18
N PRO A 27 25.00 34.04 12.09
CA PRO A 27 24.38 33.59 13.33
C PRO A 27 23.12 32.75 13.04
N ALA A 28 22.98 31.63 13.77
CA ALA A 28 21.83 30.75 13.70
C ALA A 28 20.53 31.51 14.03
N PRO A 29 19.39 31.19 13.38
CA PRO A 29 18.10 31.76 13.73
C PRO A 29 17.69 31.32 15.14
N ASP A 30 17.16 32.26 15.93
CA ASP A 30 16.65 32.03 17.28
C ASP A 30 15.66 30.85 17.33
N PRO A 31 15.72 29.99 18.36
CA PRO A 31 14.73 28.94 18.54
C PRO A 31 13.36 29.58 18.82
N ALA A 32 12.40 29.28 17.96
CA ALA A 32 11.01 29.65 18.11
C ALA A 32 10.52 29.40 19.55
N GLY A 33 9.96 30.44 20.16
CA GLY A 33 9.35 30.35 21.49
C GLY A 33 8.22 29.31 21.55
N PRO A 34 7.82 28.89 22.76
CA PRO A 34 6.88 27.80 22.93
C PRO A 34 5.51 28.13 22.33
N VAL A 35 5.05 27.23 21.46
CA VAL A 35 3.69 27.20 20.89
C VAL A 35 2.67 27.17 22.02
N ALA A 36 1.71 28.09 21.99
CA ALA A 36 0.63 28.18 22.97
C ALA A 36 -0.27 26.93 22.90
N PRO A 37 -0.71 26.36 24.04
CA PRO A 37 -1.67 25.25 24.04
C PRO A 37 -3.06 25.72 23.58
N PRO A 38 -3.86 24.86 22.92
CA PRO A 38 -5.21 25.20 22.47
C PRO A 38 -6.16 25.43 23.66
N PRO A 39 -7.18 26.30 23.50
CA PRO A 39 -8.12 26.61 24.58
C PRO A 39 -9.04 25.41 24.89
N PRO A 40 -9.48 25.23 26.15
CA PRO A 40 -10.39 24.15 26.53
C PRO A 40 -11.81 24.38 26.00
N PRO A 41 -12.61 23.30 25.80
CA PRO A 41 -13.97 23.40 25.29
C PRO A 41 -14.90 24.09 26.30
N SER A 42 -15.70 25.02 25.78
CA SER A 42 -16.63 25.86 26.55
C SER A 42 -17.76 25.00 27.14
N ARG A 43 -17.84 24.93 28.48
CA ARG A 43 -18.97 24.33 29.20
C ARG A 43 -20.15 25.30 29.16
N ALA A 44 -21.18 24.95 28.39
CA ALA A 44 -22.48 25.61 28.46
C ALA A 44 -23.10 25.40 29.86
N ARG A 45 -23.51 26.51 30.49
CA ARG A 45 -24.44 26.50 31.64
C ARG A 45 -25.87 26.77 31.13
N PRO A 46 -26.89 26.32 31.87
CA PRO A 46 -28.27 26.29 31.40
C PRO A 46 -28.97 27.61 31.68
N ASP A 47 -29.88 28.01 30.79
CA ASP A 47 -30.87 29.04 31.09
C ASP A 47 -32.29 28.49 30.94
N THR A 48 -33.06 28.89 31.93
CA THR A 48 -34.43 28.58 32.30
C THR A 48 -35.46 29.26 31.40
N GLY A 49 -36.61 28.61 31.22
CA GLY A 49 -37.90 29.32 31.34
C GLY A 49 -38.92 29.17 30.20
N THR A 50 -40.02 28.48 30.55
CA THR A 50 -41.42 28.79 30.20
C THR A 50 -42.05 28.03 29.02
N GLY A 51 -43.02 27.16 29.34
CA GLY A 51 -43.91 26.40 28.43
C GLY A 51 -45.10 27.23 27.90
N PRO A 52 -46.30 26.65 27.57
CA PRO A 52 -46.84 25.33 27.97
C PRO A 52 -47.63 24.53 26.89
N SER A 53 -48.13 23.36 27.33
CA SER A 53 -49.40 22.68 26.93
C SER A 53 -49.40 21.64 25.79
N GLU A 54 -49.54 20.33 26.12
CA GLU A 54 -50.80 19.55 26.07
C GLU A 54 -50.56 18.01 26.11
N ALA A 55 -51.40 17.31 26.91
CA ALA A 55 -51.87 15.90 26.83
C ALA A 55 -50.84 14.74 26.82
N GLU A 56 -51.04 13.54 27.40
CA GLU A 56 -52.07 12.89 28.22
C GLU A 56 -51.46 11.53 28.70
N ALA A 57 -52.01 10.98 29.79
CA ALA A 57 -52.07 9.55 30.17
C ALA A 57 -50.89 8.80 30.86
N VAL A 58 -51.28 8.08 31.92
CA VAL A 58 -50.64 7.15 32.89
C VAL A 58 -51.68 6.01 33.11
N PRO A 59 -51.45 4.79 33.69
CA PRO A 59 -50.28 4.08 34.28
C PRO A 59 -50.01 2.61 33.78
N GLY A 60 -48.99 1.93 34.38
CA GLY A 60 -48.46 0.54 34.14
C GLY A 60 -49.32 -0.67 34.59
N PRO A 61 -48.82 -1.80 35.18
CA PRO A 61 -47.44 -2.33 35.45
C PRO A 61 -47.23 -3.87 35.15
N GLU A 62 -46.14 -4.50 35.67
CA GLU A 62 -45.92 -5.96 35.98
C GLU A 62 -45.43 -6.93 34.84
N GLN A 63 -44.62 -7.99 34.99
CA GLN A 63 -43.85 -8.67 36.07
C GLN A 63 -42.92 -9.77 35.44
N GLU A 64 -41.82 -10.12 36.15
CA GLU A 64 -41.16 -11.43 36.36
C GLU A 64 -40.61 -12.37 35.23
N GLY A 65 -39.38 -12.91 35.45
CA GLY A 65 -38.96 -14.25 35.00
C GLY A 65 -37.50 -14.46 34.53
N ILE A 66 -36.63 -15.01 35.39
CA ILE A 66 -35.29 -15.62 35.14
C ILE A 66 -35.44 -17.17 35.36
N PRO A 67 -34.52 -18.15 35.08
CA PRO A 67 -33.29 -18.32 34.25
C PRO A 67 -33.33 -19.57 33.31
N GLY A 68 -32.24 -19.85 32.56
CA GLY A 68 -31.94 -21.21 32.06
C GLY A 68 -30.63 -21.34 31.27
N GLU A 69 -29.67 -22.07 31.84
CA GLU A 69 -28.32 -22.41 31.33
C GLU A 69 -28.34 -23.69 30.41
N PRO A 70 -27.20 -24.28 29.96
CA PRO A 70 -26.84 -24.53 28.56
C PRO A 70 -26.97 -26.01 28.12
N PRO A 71 -26.48 -26.39 26.92
CA PRO A 71 -25.76 -27.67 26.85
C PRO A 71 -24.49 -27.68 25.97
N ALA A 72 -23.53 -28.52 26.37
CA ALA A 72 -22.51 -29.20 25.54
C ALA A 72 -22.96 -30.68 25.33
N PRO A 73 -22.20 -31.66 24.74
CA PRO A 73 -20.92 -31.63 23.99
C PRO A 73 -20.85 -32.55 22.72
N ARG A 74 -19.70 -32.49 22.00
CA ARG A 74 -18.87 -33.53 21.30
C ARG A 74 -19.46 -34.53 20.27
N ASP A 75 -18.82 -34.63 19.09
CA ASP A 75 -17.96 -35.77 18.69
C ASP A 75 -17.16 -35.54 17.37
N ALA A 76 -15.96 -36.13 17.29
CA ALA A 76 -15.05 -36.26 16.12
C ALA A 76 -15.24 -37.66 15.46
N PRO A 77 -14.37 -38.23 14.56
CA PRO A 77 -13.19 -37.74 13.82
C PRO A 77 -13.12 -38.17 12.31
N GLY A 78 -12.03 -37.86 11.58
CA GLY A 78 -11.66 -38.58 10.34
C GLY A 78 -10.70 -37.91 9.32
N GLU A 79 -9.38 -37.96 9.59
CA GLU A 79 -8.21 -38.27 8.72
C GLU A 79 -8.07 -37.94 7.19
N VAL A 80 -7.01 -37.15 6.87
CA VAL A 80 -5.94 -37.16 5.80
C VAL A 80 -6.22 -37.41 4.29
N PRO A 81 -5.28 -37.11 3.33
CA PRO A 81 -4.01 -36.33 3.36
C PRO A 81 -3.86 -35.28 2.22
N GLY A 82 -2.90 -34.36 2.35
CA GLY A 82 -2.47 -33.44 1.27
C GLY A 82 -0.98 -33.59 0.95
N THR A 83 -0.69 -34.08 -0.25
CA THR A 83 0.62 -33.99 -0.92
C THR A 83 0.67 -32.72 -1.75
N GLY A 84 1.79 -31.98 -1.64
CA GLY A 84 1.98 -30.69 -2.29
C GLY A 84 2.24 -30.76 -3.79
N GLU A 85 2.33 -29.58 -4.40
CA GLU A 85 3.29 -29.28 -5.45
C GLU A 85 3.33 -27.77 -5.69
N THR A 86 4.57 -27.30 -5.84
CA THR A 86 5.07 -25.97 -6.14
C THR A 86 4.67 -25.47 -7.53
N GLU A 87 4.34 -24.18 -7.69
CA GLU A 87 4.34 -23.54 -9.01
C GLU A 87 5.31 -22.36 -9.07
N SER A 88 6.40 -22.61 -9.80
CA SER A 88 7.34 -21.62 -10.33
C SER A 88 6.72 -20.89 -11.52
N GLY A 89 7.01 -19.59 -11.62
CA GLY A 89 6.55 -18.74 -12.71
C GLY A 89 7.08 -19.09 -14.10
N ALA A 90 6.36 -18.62 -15.09
CA ALA A 90 6.84 -18.41 -16.44
C ALA A 90 6.09 -17.23 -17.07
N GLU A 91 6.83 -16.16 -17.37
CA GLU A 91 6.44 -15.12 -18.30
C GLU A 91 6.84 -15.54 -19.73
N ASP A 92 6.03 -15.17 -20.74
CA ASP A 92 6.36 -14.09 -21.69
C ASP A 92 5.94 -14.30 -23.17
N SER A 93 5.63 -13.15 -23.79
CA SER A 93 5.86 -12.72 -25.19
C SER A 93 5.15 -13.28 -26.43
N ALA A 94 5.04 -12.36 -27.39
CA ALA A 94 4.40 -12.36 -28.72
C ALA A 94 5.05 -13.34 -29.73
N GLU A 95 4.65 -13.58 -30.99
CA GLU A 95 4.06 -12.76 -32.05
C GLU A 95 3.84 -13.64 -33.33
N SER A 96 2.97 -13.19 -34.26
CA SER A 96 2.89 -13.48 -35.73
C SER A 96 2.81 -14.92 -36.30
N GLY A 97 2.06 -15.07 -37.41
CA GLY A 97 1.73 -16.36 -38.04
C GLY A 97 2.55 -16.74 -39.27
N THR A 98 2.20 -17.89 -39.89
CA THR A 98 2.36 -18.25 -41.31
C THR A 98 1.65 -19.61 -41.55
N GLU A 99 1.00 -19.73 -42.70
CA GLU A 99 0.32 -20.92 -43.25
C GLU A 99 1.29 -22.06 -43.58
N SER A 100 0.87 -23.32 -43.46
CA SER A 100 1.12 -24.38 -44.46
C SER A 100 0.64 -25.75 -43.96
N SER A 101 -0.10 -26.41 -44.85
CA SER A 101 -0.65 -27.75 -44.84
C SER A 101 0.39 -28.87 -44.64
N THR A 102 0.02 -29.96 -43.96
CA THR A 102 0.30 -31.34 -44.42
C THR A 102 -0.65 -32.35 -43.77
N GLU A 103 -1.04 -33.33 -44.59
CA GLU A 103 -2.03 -34.39 -44.41
C GLU A 103 -1.58 -35.55 -43.51
N GLY A 104 -2.56 -36.35 -43.07
CA GLY A 104 -2.41 -37.80 -43.00
C GLY A 104 -2.40 -38.43 -41.60
N GLY A 105 -3.54 -39.00 -41.18
CA GLY A 105 -3.62 -39.82 -39.97
C GLY A 105 -5.02 -40.32 -39.65
N THR A 106 -5.47 -41.33 -40.38
CA THR A 106 -6.78 -41.98 -40.26
C THR A 106 -6.95 -42.78 -38.96
N GLY A 107 -8.07 -42.54 -38.25
CA GLY A 107 -8.91 -43.61 -37.71
C GLY A 107 -8.98 -43.80 -36.19
N ARG A 108 -10.00 -43.20 -35.53
CA ARG A 108 -10.80 -43.87 -34.48
C ARG A 108 -12.10 -43.10 -34.13
N GLY A 109 -13.25 -43.71 -34.44
CA GLY A 109 -14.55 -43.61 -33.73
C GLY A 109 -15.35 -42.27 -33.76
N PRO A 110 -16.64 -42.27 -34.17
CA PRO A 110 -17.47 -41.07 -34.16
C PRO A 110 -18.03 -40.82 -32.75
N GLY A 111 -17.29 -40.08 -31.94
CA GLY A 111 -17.74 -39.57 -30.64
C GLY A 111 -18.20 -38.12 -30.77
N SER A 112 -19.51 -37.90 -30.69
CA SER A 112 -20.22 -36.62 -30.66
C SER A 112 -19.40 -35.38 -30.24
N ARG A 113 -18.95 -34.59 -31.23
CA ARG A 113 -18.46 -33.21 -31.06
C ARG A 113 -19.25 -32.19 -31.92
N GLY A 114 -20.49 -32.52 -32.27
CA GLY A 114 -21.34 -31.70 -33.16
C GLY A 114 -22.09 -30.53 -32.50
N GLY A 115 -22.18 -30.47 -31.16
CA GLY A 115 -23.06 -29.52 -30.47
C GLY A 115 -22.54 -28.08 -30.35
N GLY A 116 -21.21 -27.87 -30.33
CA GLY A 116 -20.60 -26.55 -30.09
C GLY A 116 -20.69 -25.61 -31.29
N SER A 117 -20.54 -26.14 -32.51
CA SER A 117 -20.57 -25.35 -33.74
C SER A 117 -21.97 -24.85 -34.09
N SER A 118 -23.00 -25.69 -33.88
CA SER A 118 -24.40 -25.31 -34.08
C SER A 118 -24.80 -24.18 -33.13
N ARG A 119 -24.51 -24.34 -31.83
CA ARG A 119 -24.89 -23.35 -30.81
C ARG A 119 -24.25 -21.98 -31.06
N GLY A 120 -22.99 -21.95 -31.52
CA GLY A 120 -22.32 -20.71 -31.89
C GLY A 120 -22.89 -20.06 -33.16
N ALA A 121 -23.32 -20.84 -34.15
CA ALA A 121 -24.00 -20.32 -35.33
C ALA A 121 -25.39 -19.75 -34.99
N ASP A 122 -26.14 -20.44 -34.12
CA ASP A 122 -27.47 -20.02 -33.64
C ASP A 122 -27.38 -18.69 -32.87
N THR A 123 -26.37 -18.54 -32.00
CA THR A 123 -26.12 -17.27 -31.28
C THR A 123 -25.75 -16.13 -32.23
N ARG A 124 -24.96 -16.38 -33.27
CA ARG A 124 -24.61 -15.35 -34.28
C ARG A 124 -25.84 -14.90 -35.06
N ALA A 125 -26.67 -15.85 -35.51
CA ALA A 125 -27.90 -15.54 -36.22
C ALA A 125 -28.87 -14.73 -35.35
N LEU A 126 -29.05 -15.13 -34.09
CA LEU A 126 -29.86 -14.40 -33.11
C LEU A 126 -29.33 -12.98 -32.89
N THR A 127 -28.02 -12.82 -32.73
CA THR A 127 -27.37 -11.52 -32.53
C THR A 127 -27.61 -10.59 -33.72
N GLN A 128 -27.52 -11.09 -34.95
CA GLN A 128 -27.81 -10.33 -36.17
C GLN A 128 -29.24 -9.81 -36.20
N VAL A 129 -30.22 -10.68 -35.87
CA VAL A 129 -31.64 -10.32 -35.84
C VAL A 129 -31.92 -9.27 -34.77
N LEU A 130 -31.33 -9.43 -33.59
CA LEU A 130 -31.50 -8.49 -32.48
C LEU A 130 -30.90 -7.12 -32.79
N PHE A 131 -29.75 -7.03 -33.46
CA PHE A 131 -29.19 -5.75 -33.92
C PHE A 131 -30.07 -5.05 -34.96
N GLY A 132 -30.65 -5.81 -35.90
CA GLY A 132 -31.63 -5.27 -36.85
C GLY A 132 -32.85 -4.68 -36.15
N ARG A 133 -33.36 -5.39 -35.13
CA ARG A 133 -34.47 -4.90 -34.30
C ARG A 133 -34.08 -3.68 -33.46
N LEU A 134 -32.90 -3.69 -32.83
CA LEU A 134 -32.41 -2.59 -32.01
C LEU A 134 -32.33 -1.28 -32.82
N LYS A 135 -31.85 -1.34 -34.07
CA LYS A 135 -31.73 -0.19 -34.98
C LYS A 135 -33.08 0.44 -35.35
N SER A 136 -34.15 -0.36 -35.41
CA SER A 136 -35.50 0.11 -35.72
C SER A 136 -36.24 0.72 -34.53
N LEU A 137 -35.72 0.55 -33.31
CA LEU A 137 -36.35 1.00 -32.08
C LEU A 137 -35.79 2.35 -31.63
N VAL A 138 -36.64 3.19 -31.04
CA VAL A 138 -36.24 4.49 -30.51
C VAL A 138 -35.46 4.29 -29.19
N PRO A 139 -34.25 4.89 -29.05
CA PRO A 139 -33.50 4.85 -27.80
C PRO A 139 -34.31 5.37 -26.61
N GLY A 140 -34.19 4.72 -25.46
CA GLY A 140 -34.90 5.09 -24.23
C GLY A 140 -36.30 4.47 -24.06
N THR A 141 -36.83 3.79 -25.08
CA THR A 141 -38.06 3.00 -24.93
C THR A 141 -37.82 1.71 -24.14
N ALA A 142 -38.86 1.20 -23.47
CA ALA A 142 -38.79 -0.06 -22.73
C ALA A 142 -38.44 -1.24 -23.65
N GLU A 143 -38.94 -1.25 -24.89
CA GLU A 143 -38.61 -2.27 -25.89
C GLU A 143 -37.15 -2.21 -26.33
N HIS A 144 -36.60 -1.00 -26.55
CA HIS A 144 -35.17 -0.83 -26.84
C HIS A 144 -34.31 -1.39 -25.70
N GLY A 145 -34.69 -1.10 -24.45
CA GLY A 145 -34.01 -1.66 -23.26
C GLY A 145 -34.04 -3.18 -23.21
N ARG A 146 -35.19 -3.81 -23.51
CA ARG A 146 -35.33 -5.28 -23.55
C ARG A 146 -34.47 -5.92 -24.64
N VAL A 147 -34.48 -5.37 -25.86
CA VAL A 147 -33.68 -5.91 -26.97
C VAL A 147 -32.19 -5.75 -26.69
N ARG A 148 -31.78 -4.61 -26.12
CA ARG A 148 -30.40 -4.39 -25.67
C ARG A 148 -30.00 -5.37 -24.56
N GLY A 149 -30.88 -5.62 -23.58
CA GLY A 149 -30.67 -6.62 -22.54
C GLY A 149 -30.45 -8.02 -23.12
N ALA A 150 -31.33 -8.43 -24.04
CA ALA A 150 -31.21 -9.73 -24.72
C ALA A 150 -29.89 -9.85 -25.54
N LEU A 151 -29.43 -8.77 -26.17
CA LEU A 151 -28.13 -8.74 -26.85
C LEU A 151 -26.96 -8.93 -25.89
N ILE A 152 -27.01 -8.28 -24.72
CA ILE A 152 -26.00 -8.42 -23.67
C ILE A 152 -25.99 -9.87 -23.20
N GLU A 153 -27.13 -10.42 -22.79
CA GLU A 153 -27.27 -11.79 -22.28
C GLU A 153 -26.78 -12.85 -23.27
N ALA A 154 -27.17 -12.73 -24.54
CA ALA A 154 -26.77 -13.64 -25.60
C ALA A 154 -25.24 -13.67 -25.82
N ASN A 155 -24.56 -12.55 -25.54
CA ASN A 155 -23.12 -12.39 -25.77
C ASN A 155 -22.27 -12.44 -24.49
N LEU A 156 -22.85 -12.63 -23.30
CA LEU A 156 -22.10 -12.86 -22.06
C LEU A 156 -21.09 -14.03 -22.13
N PRO A 157 -21.37 -15.16 -22.82
CA PRO A 157 -20.36 -16.22 -22.99
C PRO A 157 -19.08 -15.74 -23.68
N LEU A 158 -19.17 -14.76 -24.59
CA LEU A 158 -18.00 -14.17 -25.26
C LEU A 158 -17.10 -13.44 -24.25
N VAL A 159 -17.70 -12.70 -23.31
CA VAL A 159 -16.99 -12.01 -22.24
C VAL A 159 -16.29 -13.01 -21.33
N ARG A 160 -16.99 -14.08 -20.91
CA ARG A 160 -16.39 -15.15 -20.10
C ARG A 160 -15.21 -15.81 -20.81
N TYR A 161 -15.31 -16.02 -22.11
CA TYR A 161 -14.21 -16.53 -22.93
C TYR A 161 -13.02 -15.56 -22.96
N ALA A 162 -13.25 -14.26 -23.13
CA ALA A 162 -12.19 -13.25 -23.10
C ALA A 162 -11.54 -13.14 -21.70
N ALA A 163 -12.34 -13.14 -20.63
CA ALA A 163 -11.90 -13.07 -19.24
C ALA A 163 -11.07 -14.29 -18.81
N ALA A 164 -11.36 -15.49 -19.35
CA ALA A 164 -10.63 -16.71 -19.03
C ALA A 164 -9.12 -16.61 -19.30
N ARG A 165 -8.68 -15.75 -20.24
CA ARG A 165 -7.27 -15.49 -20.55
C ARG A 165 -6.53 -14.73 -19.43
N PHE A 166 -7.25 -14.21 -18.44
CA PHE A 166 -6.72 -13.44 -17.31
C PHE A 166 -6.80 -14.20 -15.98
N ARG A 167 -7.07 -15.51 -16.01
CA ARG A 167 -7.18 -16.37 -14.80
C ARG A 167 -5.92 -16.43 -13.94
N SER A 168 -4.74 -16.24 -14.53
CA SER A 168 -3.46 -16.28 -13.80
C SER A 168 -3.20 -15.01 -12.97
N ARG A 169 -4.14 -14.07 -12.93
CA ARG A 169 -4.03 -12.84 -12.13
C ARG A 169 -4.83 -12.97 -10.85
N ASN A 170 -4.30 -12.36 -9.79
CA ASN A 170 -4.80 -12.48 -8.42
C ASN A 170 -6.09 -11.68 -8.14
N GLU A 171 -6.95 -11.52 -9.15
CA GLU A 171 -8.22 -10.79 -9.07
C GLU A 171 -9.41 -11.75 -9.16
N PRO A 172 -10.53 -11.46 -8.46
CA PRO A 172 -11.75 -12.25 -8.58
C PRO A 172 -12.22 -12.30 -10.05
N MET A 173 -12.47 -13.51 -10.55
CA MET A 173 -12.92 -13.70 -11.93
C MET A 173 -14.25 -12.98 -12.22
N GLU A 174 -15.10 -12.83 -11.20
CA GLU A 174 -16.38 -12.13 -11.29
C GLU A 174 -16.17 -10.65 -11.65
N ASP A 175 -15.19 -9.99 -11.05
CA ASP A 175 -14.87 -8.58 -11.31
C ASP A 175 -14.34 -8.40 -12.74
N VAL A 176 -13.47 -9.31 -13.19
CA VAL A 176 -12.95 -9.33 -14.57
C VAL A 176 -14.08 -9.50 -15.58
N VAL A 177 -15.03 -10.39 -15.30
CA VAL A 177 -16.22 -10.61 -16.14
C VAL A 177 -17.13 -9.38 -16.13
N GLN A 178 -17.29 -8.71 -14.98
CA GLN A 178 -18.12 -7.51 -14.87
C GLN A 178 -17.55 -6.36 -15.69
N VAL A 179 -16.24 -6.10 -15.58
CA VAL A 179 -15.54 -5.10 -16.40
C VAL A 179 -15.63 -5.45 -17.88
N GLY A 180 -15.39 -6.72 -18.23
CA GLY A 180 -15.55 -7.18 -19.61
C GLY A 180 -16.98 -6.99 -20.14
N THR A 181 -17.98 -7.10 -19.25
CA THR A 181 -19.39 -6.84 -19.58
C THR A 181 -19.64 -5.36 -19.86
N ILE A 182 -19.01 -4.44 -19.13
CA ILE A 182 -19.03 -3.01 -19.47
C ILE A 182 -18.46 -2.78 -20.88
N GLY A 183 -17.37 -3.45 -21.22
CA GLY A 183 -16.81 -3.40 -22.58
C GLY A 183 -17.72 -3.97 -23.65
N LEU A 184 -18.44 -5.05 -23.34
CA LEU A 184 -19.46 -5.62 -24.24
C LEU A 184 -20.61 -4.63 -24.46
N ILE A 185 -21.09 -4.00 -23.39
CA ILE A 185 -22.14 -2.98 -23.44
C ILE A 185 -21.72 -1.82 -24.35
N ASN A 186 -20.50 -1.30 -24.14
CA ASN A 186 -19.94 -0.23 -24.98
C ASN A 186 -19.78 -0.65 -26.44
N ALA A 187 -19.45 -1.92 -26.70
CA ALA A 187 -19.37 -2.47 -28.05
C ALA A 187 -20.76 -2.58 -28.70
N ILE A 188 -21.79 -3.01 -27.97
CA ILE A 188 -23.17 -3.09 -28.47
C ILE A 188 -23.67 -1.71 -28.87
N ASP A 189 -23.41 -0.68 -28.06
CA ASP A 189 -23.89 0.68 -28.31
C ASP A 189 -23.22 1.35 -29.53
N ARG A 190 -22.05 0.87 -29.96
CA ARG A 190 -21.25 1.44 -31.06
C ARG A 190 -21.23 0.57 -32.31
N PHE A 191 -21.74 -0.65 -32.24
CA PHE A 191 -21.68 -1.58 -33.35
C PHE A 191 -22.67 -1.22 -34.44
N ASP A 192 -22.19 -1.24 -35.68
CA ASP A 192 -22.99 -0.97 -36.87
C ASP A 192 -23.07 -2.24 -37.73
N PRO A 193 -24.25 -2.90 -37.81
CA PRO A 193 -24.41 -4.15 -38.56
C PRO A 193 -24.28 -3.98 -40.08
N ASP A 194 -24.40 -2.76 -40.62
CA ASP A 194 -24.33 -2.51 -42.07
C ASP A 194 -22.90 -2.58 -42.60
N ARG A 195 -21.89 -2.56 -41.72
CA ARG A 195 -20.46 -2.58 -42.09
C ARG A 195 -19.95 -3.95 -42.53
N GLY A 196 -20.80 -4.99 -42.48
CA GLY A 196 -20.46 -6.35 -42.95
C GLY A 196 -19.45 -7.11 -42.08
N VAL A 197 -19.10 -6.59 -40.90
CA VAL A 197 -18.23 -7.26 -39.93
C VAL A 197 -19.06 -8.04 -38.90
N GLN A 198 -18.57 -9.21 -38.50
CA GLN A 198 -19.23 -9.98 -37.44
C GLN A 198 -19.05 -9.29 -36.08
N PHE A 199 -20.12 -9.24 -35.28
CA PHE A 199 -20.10 -8.59 -33.98
C PHE A 199 -18.97 -9.08 -33.05
N PRO A 200 -18.69 -10.40 -32.89
CA PRO A 200 -17.60 -10.86 -32.03
C PRO A 200 -16.23 -10.30 -32.44
N THR A 201 -15.98 -10.09 -33.73
CA THR A 201 -14.73 -9.52 -34.26
C THR A 201 -14.55 -8.06 -33.82
N PHE A 202 -15.64 -7.30 -33.72
CA PHE A 202 -15.64 -5.91 -33.23
C PHE A 202 -15.61 -5.83 -31.70
N ALA A 203 -16.37 -6.69 -31.02
CA ALA A 203 -16.54 -6.64 -29.58
C ALA A 203 -15.28 -7.12 -28.82
N MET A 204 -14.59 -8.15 -29.33
CA MET A 204 -13.45 -8.76 -28.65
C MET A 204 -12.32 -7.77 -28.32
N PRO A 205 -11.81 -6.93 -29.24
CA PRO A 205 -10.80 -5.93 -28.91
C PRO A 205 -11.27 -4.92 -27.85
N THR A 206 -12.55 -4.52 -27.88
CA THR A 206 -13.14 -3.58 -26.93
C THR A 206 -13.21 -4.19 -25.53
N VAL A 207 -13.75 -5.41 -25.41
CA VAL A 207 -13.84 -6.16 -24.15
C VAL A 207 -12.45 -6.39 -23.54
N VAL A 208 -11.49 -6.86 -24.35
CA VAL A 208 -10.12 -7.09 -23.89
C VAL A 208 -9.44 -5.80 -23.49
N GLY A 209 -9.67 -4.70 -24.21
CA GLY A 209 -9.13 -3.38 -23.89
C GLY A 209 -9.64 -2.85 -22.55
N GLU A 210 -10.92 -3.01 -22.27
CA GLU A 210 -11.55 -2.63 -20.99
C GLU A 210 -11.00 -3.44 -19.82
N ILE A 211 -10.90 -4.77 -19.98
CA ILE A 211 -10.28 -5.64 -18.97
C ILE A 211 -8.82 -5.23 -18.71
N LYS A 212 -8.03 -4.99 -19.76
CA LYS A 212 -6.64 -4.53 -19.63
C LYS A 212 -6.54 -3.17 -18.93
N ARG A 213 -7.48 -2.25 -19.19
CA ARG A 213 -7.54 -0.95 -18.51
C ARG A 213 -7.84 -1.12 -17.02
N TYR A 214 -8.80 -1.98 -16.67
CA TYR A 214 -9.10 -2.28 -15.27
C TYR A 214 -7.88 -2.80 -14.50
N PHE A 215 -7.14 -3.74 -15.08
CA PHE A 215 -5.89 -4.25 -14.49
C PHE A 215 -4.82 -3.15 -14.31
N ARG A 216 -4.77 -2.18 -15.22
CA ARG A 216 -3.84 -1.06 -15.13
C ARG A 216 -4.19 -0.12 -13.98
N ASP A 217 -5.47 0.14 -13.78
CA ASP A 217 -5.95 1.23 -12.94
C ASP A 217 -6.29 0.76 -11.51
N ASN A 218 -6.69 -0.51 -11.30
CA ASN A 218 -7.27 -0.97 -10.03
C ASN A 218 -6.48 -2.05 -9.28
N VAL A 219 -5.58 -2.79 -9.95
CA VAL A 219 -4.86 -3.93 -9.34
C VAL A 219 -3.57 -3.51 -8.63
N ARG A 220 -3.21 -2.23 -8.73
CA ARG A 220 -2.02 -1.70 -8.05
C ARG A 220 -2.37 -1.39 -6.59
N THR A 221 -1.97 -2.25 -5.67
CA THR A 221 -2.07 -2.05 -4.21
C THR A 221 -1.39 -0.76 -3.75
N VAL A 222 -0.36 -0.31 -4.48
CA VAL A 222 0.29 0.99 -4.29
C VAL A 222 0.50 1.66 -5.64
N HIS A 223 0.10 2.93 -5.78
CA HIS A 223 0.26 3.68 -7.01
C HIS A 223 1.72 4.10 -7.20
N VAL A 224 2.50 3.29 -7.92
CA VAL A 224 3.88 3.62 -8.31
C VAL A 224 3.87 4.49 -9.57
N PRO A 225 4.61 5.62 -9.61
CA PRO A 225 4.77 6.45 -10.79
C PRO A 225 5.19 5.65 -12.03
N ARG A 226 4.60 5.98 -13.20
CA ARG A 226 4.83 5.25 -14.46
C ARG A 226 6.31 5.15 -14.86
N ARG A 227 7.10 6.20 -14.62
CA ARG A 227 8.54 6.23 -14.86
C ARG A 227 9.27 5.10 -14.12
N LEU A 228 8.93 4.85 -12.85
CA LEU A 228 9.55 3.78 -12.06
C LEU A 228 9.13 2.40 -12.57
N HIS A 229 7.93 2.24 -13.11
CA HIS A 229 7.49 0.98 -13.70
C HIS A 229 8.25 0.65 -15.00
N GLU A 230 8.39 1.63 -15.89
CA GLU A 230 9.16 1.48 -17.12
C GLU A 230 10.64 1.20 -16.80
N LEU A 231 11.17 1.81 -15.74
CA LEU A 231 12.50 1.55 -15.22
C LEU A 231 12.63 0.13 -14.63
N TRP A 232 11.61 -0.37 -13.93
CA TRP A 232 11.63 -1.70 -13.32
C TRP A 232 11.75 -2.82 -14.34
N VAL A 233 11.02 -2.72 -15.45
CA VAL A 233 11.15 -3.68 -16.56
C VAL A 233 12.57 -3.66 -17.14
N GLN A 234 13.18 -2.48 -17.28
CA GLN A 234 14.55 -2.34 -17.77
C GLN A 234 15.57 -2.89 -16.78
N VAL A 235 15.38 -2.66 -15.46
CA VAL A 235 16.22 -3.17 -14.39
C VAL A 235 16.17 -4.69 -14.32
N ASN A 236 14.99 -5.31 -14.43
CA ASN A 236 14.88 -6.77 -14.46
C ASN A 236 15.55 -7.38 -15.70
N GLY A 237 15.27 -6.85 -16.89
CA GLY A 237 15.92 -7.34 -18.12
C GLY A 237 17.45 -7.19 -18.06
N ALA A 238 17.96 -6.05 -17.58
CA ALA A 238 19.39 -5.87 -17.38
C ALA A 238 19.97 -6.82 -16.32
N THR A 239 19.21 -7.12 -15.26
CA THR A 239 19.61 -8.07 -14.22
C THR A 239 19.74 -9.48 -14.79
N GLU A 240 18.80 -9.94 -15.61
CA GLU A 240 18.83 -11.25 -16.26
C GLU A 240 19.97 -11.37 -17.28
N ASP A 241 20.14 -10.35 -18.14
CA ASP A 241 21.24 -10.25 -19.10
C ASP A 241 22.61 -10.36 -18.40
N LEU A 242 22.82 -9.56 -17.36
CA LEU A 242 24.07 -9.53 -16.60
C LEU A 242 24.29 -10.81 -15.79
N THR A 243 23.21 -11.40 -15.25
CA THR A 243 23.29 -12.70 -14.56
C THR A 243 23.77 -13.79 -15.52
N THR A 244 23.24 -13.80 -16.74
CA THR A 244 23.64 -14.73 -17.79
C THR A 244 25.10 -14.51 -18.22
N ALA A 245 25.51 -13.25 -18.38
CA ALA A 245 26.86 -12.89 -18.81
C ALA A 245 27.93 -13.16 -17.75
N HIS A 246 27.64 -12.92 -16.47
CA HIS A 246 28.61 -13.04 -15.37
C HIS A 246 28.54 -14.39 -14.64
N GLY A 247 27.48 -15.18 -14.84
CA GLY A 247 27.26 -16.43 -14.11
C GLY A 247 27.03 -16.23 -12.60
N ARG A 248 26.68 -15.01 -12.18
CA ARG A 248 26.38 -14.63 -10.80
C ARG A 248 25.38 -13.47 -10.77
N THR A 249 24.76 -13.22 -9.62
CA THR A 249 23.92 -12.04 -9.43
C THR A 249 24.75 -10.76 -9.63
N PRO A 250 24.28 -9.80 -10.46
CA PRO A 250 24.95 -8.53 -10.67
C PRO A 250 24.78 -7.59 -9.48
N THR A 251 25.73 -6.67 -9.32
CA THR A 251 25.69 -5.61 -8.32
C THR A 251 24.88 -4.41 -8.80
N THR A 252 24.42 -3.57 -7.88
CA THR A 252 23.64 -2.37 -8.19
C THR A 252 24.39 -1.40 -9.11
N ALA A 253 25.72 -1.27 -8.92
CA ALA A 253 26.59 -0.45 -9.76
C ALA A 253 26.70 -0.99 -11.20
N GLU A 254 26.80 -2.32 -11.38
CA GLU A 254 26.85 -2.96 -12.70
C GLU A 254 25.54 -2.76 -13.48
N ILE A 255 24.39 -2.83 -12.79
CA ILE A 255 23.08 -2.53 -13.38
C ILE A 255 22.97 -1.05 -13.77
N ALA A 256 23.41 -0.15 -12.89
CA ALA A 256 23.41 1.29 -13.11
C ALA A 256 24.27 1.68 -14.33
N GLU A 257 25.46 1.09 -14.46
CA GLU A 257 26.35 1.30 -15.60
C GLU A 257 25.73 0.80 -16.91
N ARG A 258 25.13 -0.41 -16.89
CA ARG A 258 24.49 -1.01 -18.06
C ARG A 258 23.31 -0.19 -18.58
N LEU A 259 22.54 0.39 -17.66
CA LEU A 259 21.35 1.20 -17.95
C LEU A 259 21.65 2.70 -18.08
N LYS A 260 22.88 3.14 -17.75
CA LYS A 260 23.32 4.55 -17.75
C LYS A 260 22.46 5.45 -16.86
N ILE A 261 22.14 4.95 -15.67
CA ILE A 261 21.36 5.64 -14.64
C ILE A 261 22.16 5.70 -13.32
N GLY A 262 21.69 6.48 -12.35
CA GLY A 262 22.33 6.52 -11.02
C GLY A 262 22.03 5.27 -10.19
N GLU A 263 22.95 4.88 -9.31
CA GLU A 263 22.73 3.77 -8.36
C GLU A 263 21.51 4.01 -7.47
N ASP A 264 21.28 5.26 -7.04
CA ASP A 264 20.11 5.66 -6.25
C ASP A 264 18.79 5.40 -7.00
N GLU A 265 18.76 5.62 -8.32
CA GLU A 265 17.57 5.34 -9.13
C GLU A 265 17.32 3.83 -9.26
N VAL A 266 18.39 3.01 -9.34
CA VAL A 266 18.28 1.55 -9.34
C VAL A 266 17.75 1.06 -7.99
N LEU A 267 18.26 1.57 -6.87
CA LEU A 267 17.81 1.22 -5.54
C LEU A 267 16.33 1.58 -5.33
N ALA A 268 15.96 2.82 -5.65
CA ALA A 268 14.57 3.27 -5.57
C ALA A 268 13.63 2.42 -6.45
N CYS A 269 14.11 1.99 -7.62
CA CYS A 269 13.36 1.11 -8.50
C CYS A 269 13.17 -0.30 -7.92
N ILE A 270 14.21 -0.88 -7.31
CA ILE A 270 14.15 -2.20 -6.66
C ILE A 270 13.19 -2.15 -5.45
N GLU A 271 13.25 -1.08 -4.65
CA GLU A 271 12.34 -0.87 -3.51
C GLU A 271 10.88 -0.73 -3.97
N ALA A 272 10.64 0.08 -5.00
CA ALA A 272 9.32 0.23 -5.59
C ALA A 272 8.78 -1.09 -6.17
N GLY A 273 9.66 -1.90 -6.77
CA GLY A 273 9.32 -3.24 -7.27
C GLY A 273 8.88 -4.19 -6.16
N ARG A 274 9.54 -4.17 -5.00
CA ARG A 274 9.14 -4.98 -3.82
C ARG A 274 7.77 -4.57 -3.28
N SER A 275 7.38 -3.31 -3.43
CA SER A 275 6.05 -2.83 -3.04
C SER A 275 4.94 -3.23 -4.01
N TYR A 276 5.28 -3.77 -5.19
CA TYR A 276 4.31 -4.20 -6.19
C TYR A 276 3.61 -5.52 -5.82
N HIS A 277 4.28 -6.38 -5.04
CA HIS A 277 3.72 -7.60 -4.49
C HIS A 277 3.71 -7.53 -2.97
N ALA A 278 2.64 -6.95 -2.42
CA ALA A 278 2.41 -7.03 -0.98
C ALA A 278 2.26 -8.52 -0.60
N THR A 279 3.20 -9.01 0.20
CA THR A 279 3.09 -10.35 0.78
C THR A 279 1.98 -10.33 1.82
N SER A 280 1.10 -11.34 1.81
CA SER A 280 0.04 -11.42 2.83
C SER A 280 0.67 -11.52 4.22
N LEU A 281 0.17 -10.71 5.16
CA LEU A 281 0.58 -10.76 6.57
C LEU A 281 0.19 -12.09 7.24
N GLU A 282 -0.78 -12.80 6.67
CA GLU A 282 -1.26 -14.10 7.11
C GLU A 282 -0.66 -15.26 6.30
N ALA A 283 0.23 -14.99 5.33
CA ALA A 283 0.87 -16.05 4.56
C ALA A 283 1.63 -16.99 5.51
N ALA A 284 1.15 -18.23 5.62
CA ALA A 284 1.86 -19.30 6.28
C ALA A 284 3.15 -19.56 5.51
N GLN A 285 4.28 -19.53 6.20
CA GLN A 285 5.56 -19.87 5.61
C GLN A 285 5.67 -21.40 5.55
N GLU A 286 6.23 -21.96 4.47
CA GLU A 286 6.47 -23.40 4.36
C GLU A 286 7.36 -23.86 5.52
N GLY A 287 6.76 -24.57 6.48
CA GLY A 287 7.37 -24.95 7.75
C GLY A 287 6.29 -25.14 8.81
N ASP A 288 5.95 -26.41 9.06
CA ASP A 288 4.91 -26.86 9.99
C ASP A 288 5.02 -26.13 11.36
N GLY A 289 4.08 -25.23 11.66
CA GLY A 289 3.94 -24.61 12.99
C GLY A 289 4.68 -23.29 13.26
N LEU A 290 5.29 -22.64 12.26
CA LEU A 290 5.84 -21.28 12.46
C LEU A 290 4.71 -20.23 12.54
N PRO A 291 4.76 -19.29 13.51
CA PRO A 291 3.80 -18.18 13.59
C PRO A 291 3.78 -17.37 12.29
N GLY A 292 2.60 -16.82 11.96
CA GLY A 292 2.41 -16.00 10.76
C GLY A 292 3.31 -14.76 10.77
N LEU A 293 3.43 -14.08 9.62
CA LEU A 293 4.24 -12.85 9.53
C LEU A 293 3.73 -11.77 10.52
N LEU A 294 2.42 -11.72 10.75
CA LEU A 294 1.75 -10.88 11.74
C LEU A 294 2.23 -11.13 13.18
N ASP A 295 2.42 -12.38 13.58
CA ASP A 295 2.83 -12.75 14.95
C ASP A 295 4.30 -12.40 15.24
N ARG A 296 5.09 -12.19 14.18
CA ARG A 296 6.50 -11.76 14.27
C ARG A 296 6.67 -10.26 14.14
N LEU A 297 5.61 -9.52 13.83
CA LEU A 297 5.69 -8.08 13.68
C LEU A 297 5.80 -7.44 15.06
N GLY A 298 7.03 -7.06 15.43
CA GLY A 298 7.28 -6.28 16.63
C GLY A 298 6.63 -4.89 16.53
N TYR A 299 6.20 -4.36 17.66
CA TYR A 299 5.80 -2.96 17.79
C TYR A 299 6.80 -2.23 18.68
N GLU A 300 6.96 -0.93 18.45
CA GLU A 300 7.70 -0.09 19.37
C GLU A 300 6.87 0.09 20.65
N ASP A 301 7.42 -0.27 21.82
CA ASP A 301 6.79 0.01 23.11
C ASP A 301 7.11 1.45 23.54
N PRO A 302 6.14 2.38 23.52
CA PRO A 302 6.38 3.77 23.91
C PRO A 302 6.76 3.92 25.39
N ALA A 303 6.46 2.92 26.22
CA ALA A 303 6.85 2.93 27.62
C ALA A 303 8.37 2.77 27.79
N LEU A 304 9.04 2.09 26.84
CA LEU A 304 10.49 1.85 26.87
C LEU A 304 11.31 3.06 26.42
N THR A 305 10.79 3.90 25.52
CA THR A 305 11.48 5.08 24.96
C THR A 305 12.01 6.06 26.03
N GLY A 306 11.37 6.10 27.20
CA GLY A 306 11.72 7.03 28.29
C GLY A 306 12.30 6.38 29.55
N VAL A 307 12.57 5.07 29.57
CA VAL A 307 12.97 4.37 30.80
C VAL A 307 14.31 4.88 31.33
N GLU A 308 15.30 5.00 30.46
CA GLU A 308 16.63 5.52 30.82
C GLU A 308 16.54 6.94 31.36
N HIS A 309 15.78 7.81 30.69
CA HIS A 309 15.53 9.18 31.13
C HIS A 309 14.85 9.22 32.51
N ARG A 310 13.85 8.36 32.74
CA ARG A 310 13.14 8.29 34.03
C ARG A 310 14.04 7.79 35.17
N ASP A 311 14.90 6.81 34.91
CA ASP A 311 15.85 6.29 35.90
C ASP A 311 16.90 7.35 36.26
N LEU A 312 17.49 8.01 35.24
CA LEU A 312 18.42 9.12 35.42
C LEU A 312 17.81 10.28 36.22
N VAL A 313 16.60 10.73 35.84
CA VAL A 313 15.90 11.81 36.54
C VAL A 313 15.61 11.42 37.99
N ARG A 314 15.17 10.18 38.25
CA ARG A 314 14.92 9.70 39.62
C ARG A 314 16.20 9.77 40.47
N HIS A 315 17.34 9.31 39.95
CA HIS A 315 18.60 9.35 40.68
C HIS A 315 19.03 10.80 41.00
N LEU A 316 18.92 11.70 40.02
CA LEU A 316 19.31 13.10 40.17
C LEU A 316 18.39 13.89 41.12
N LEU A 317 17.08 13.58 41.14
CA LEU A 317 16.13 14.25 42.03
C LEU A 317 16.36 13.94 43.51
N VAL A 318 16.86 12.75 43.86
CA VAL A 318 17.17 12.36 45.25
C VAL A 318 18.35 13.14 45.81
N GLN A 319 19.25 13.64 44.96
CA GLN A 319 20.41 14.44 45.37
C GLN A 319 20.05 15.91 45.66
N LEU A 320 18.83 16.34 45.29
CA LEU A 320 18.37 17.69 45.57
C LEU A 320 17.84 17.82 47.00
N PRO A 321 17.98 19.00 47.63
CA PRO A 321 17.28 19.31 48.86
C PRO A 321 15.77 19.15 48.69
N GLU A 322 15.07 18.64 49.70
CA GLU A 322 13.61 18.38 49.67
C GLU A 322 12.78 19.57 49.16
N ARG A 323 13.19 20.79 49.55
CA ARG A 323 12.53 22.03 49.11
C ARG A 323 12.66 22.27 47.61
N GLU A 324 13.80 21.95 47.02
CA GLU A 324 14.05 22.07 45.58
C GLU A 324 13.31 20.96 44.80
N GLN A 325 13.32 19.74 45.32
CA GLN A 325 12.55 18.62 44.77
C GLN A 325 11.04 18.91 44.76
N ARG A 326 10.51 19.49 45.84
CA ARG A 326 9.10 19.88 45.95
C ARG A 326 8.74 20.96 44.93
N ILE A 327 9.59 21.97 44.74
CA ILE A 327 9.38 23.02 43.74
C ILE A 327 9.37 22.43 42.32
N LEU A 328 10.26 21.48 42.01
CA LEU A 328 10.28 20.80 40.71
C LEU A 328 9.03 19.94 40.48
N MET A 329 8.56 19.21 41.49
CA MET A 329 7.30 18.46 41.42
C MET A 329 6.11 19.38 41.15
N LEU A 330 5.99 20.48 41.90
CA LEU A 330 4.90 21.44 41.69
C LEU A 330 4.96 22.09 40.30
N ARG A 331 6.16 22.34 39.78
CA ARG A 331 6.36 22.97 38.46
C ARG A 331 6.12 22.03 37.29
N TYR A 332 6.66 20.81 37.33
CA TYR A 332 6.73 19.91 36.17
C TYR A 332 5.78 18.72 36.24
N TYR A 333 5.34 18.32 37.44
CA TYR A 333 4.33 17.28 37.61
C TYR A 333 2.94 17.88 37.82
N SER A 334 2.83 18.89 38.69
CA SER A 334 1.55 19.57 38.96
C SER A 334 1.26 20.76 38.03
N ASN A 335 2.17 21.08 37.09
CA ASN A 335 2.03 22.17 36.11
C ASN A 335 1.69 23.55 36.70
N LEU A 336 2.12 23.85 37.93
CA LEU A 336 1.87 25.14 38.55
C LEU A 336 2.81 26.24 38.02
N THR A 337 2.27 27.45 37.89
CA THR A 337 3.06 28.65 37.59
C THR A 337 3.95 29.02 38.78
N GLN A 338 5.06 29.72 38.54
CA GLN A 338 5.95 30.16 39.63
C GLN A 338 5.21 31.04 40.66
N SER A 339 4.23 31.83 40.22
CA SER A 339 3.38 32.64 41.10
C SER A 339 2.49 31.76 41.99
N GLN A 340 1.87 30.72 41.45
CA GLN A 340 1.08 29.75 42.24
C GLN A 340 1.95 28.98 43.22
N ILE A 341 3.12 28.52 42.79
CA ILE A 341 4.11 27.85 43.67
C ILE A 341 4.55 28.79 44.80
N SER A 342 4.73 30.08 44.50
CA SER A 342 5.13 31.08 45.49
C SER A 342 4.07 31.31 46.57
N GLN A 343 2.78 31.26 46.17
CA GLN A 343 1.64 31.34 47.09
C GLN A 343 1.53 30.08 47.95
N GLU A 344 1.70 28.89 47.37
CA GLU A 344 1.63 27.61 48.09
C GLU A 344 2.76 27.45 49.11
N LEU A 345 3.96 27.93 48.78
CA LEU A 345 5.15 27.82 49.64
C LEU A 345 5.42 29.04 50.53
N GLY A 346 4.57 30.08 50.47
CA GLY A 346 4.72 31.29 51.28
C GLY A 346 6.01 32.09 51.02
N VAL A 347 6.51 32.08 49.78
CA VAL A 347 7.75 32.76 49.37
C VAL A 347 7.52 33.70 48.20
N SER A 348 8.48 34.55 47.85
CA SER A 348 8.37 35.38 46.66
C SER A 348 8.58 34.57 45.37
N GLN A 349 7.88 34.93 44.29
CA GLN A 349 8.05 34.32 42.98
C GLN A 349 9.49 34.40 42.47
N MET A 350 10.20 35.49 42.80
CA MET A 350 11.63 35.61 42.47
C MET A 350 12.50 34.60 43.23
N HIS A 351 12.15 34.27 44.47
CA HIS A 351 12.84 33.23 45.22
C HIS A 351 12.62 31.84 44.59
N VAL A 352 11.39 31.53 44.15
CA VAL A 352 11.08 30.29 43.41
C VAL A 352 11.87 30.19 42.10
N SER A 353 11.95 31.28 41.34
CA SER A 353 12.74 31.35 40.10
C SER A 353 14.22 31.06 40.35
N ARG A 354 14.82 31.69 41.38
CA ARG A 354 16.22 31.45 41.76
C ARG A 354 16.47 30.01 42.22
N LEU A 355 15.54 29.42 42.96
CA LEU A 355 15.64 28.02 43.39
C LEU A 355 15.60 27.08 42.18
N LEU A 356 14.65 27.25 41.25
CA LEU A 356 14.60 26.46 40.01
C LEU A 356 15.90 26.56 39.19
N ALA A 357 16.41 27.78 38.99
CA ALA A 357 17.66 27.98 38.25
C ALA A 357 18.85 27.28 38.94
N ARG A 358 18.92 27.34 40.27
CA ARG A 358 19.95 26.67 41.06
C ARG A 358 19.82 25.14 40.98
N SER A 359 18.61 24.60 41.07
CA SER A 359 18.35 23.17 40.94
C SER A 359 18.76 22.68 39.56
N PHE A 360 18.44 23.39 38.48
CA PHE A 360 18.89 23.04 37.13
C PHE A 360 20.42 23.10 36.98
N ALA A 361 21.07 24.11 37.54
CA ALA A 361 22.53 24.20 37.52
C ALA A 361 23.16 23.00 38.25
N ARG A 362 22.60 22.60 39.41
CA ARG A 362 23.04 21.41 40.16
C ARG A 362 22.85 20.12 39.37
N LEU A 363 21.64 19.90 38.83
CA LEU A 363 21.32 18.71 38.03
C LEU A 363 22.22 18.58 36.79
N ARG A 364 22.54 19.70 36.13
CA ARG A 364 23.48 19.73 34.98
C ARG A 364 24.92 19.50 35.41
N SER A 365 25.35 20.03 36.55
CA SER A 365 26.72 19.83 37.04
C SER A 365 26.97 18.41 37.55
N ALA A 366 25.95 17.76 38.12
CA ALA A 366 25.98 16.37 38.56
C ALA A 366 25.96 15.39 37.38
N ASN A 367 25.43 15.83 36.24
CA ASN A 367 25.38 15.05 35.01
C ASN A 367 26.31 15.66 33.95
N ARG A 368 27.63 15.55 34.15
CA ARG A 368 28.59 15.72 33.05
C ARG A 368 28.45 14.52 32.12
N ILE A 369 27.41 14.54 31.29
CA ILE A 369 27.39 13.74 30.08
C ILE A 369 28.48 14.38 29.21
N GLU A 370 29.67 13.79 29.19
CA GLU A 370 30.63 14.04 28.12
C GLU A 370 29.94 13.58 26.83
N ALA A 371 29.52 14.57 26.04
CA ALA A 371 28.90 14.39 24.75
C ALA A 371 29.95 14.09 23.67
#